data_AF-A0A6N7FLT9-F1
#
_entry.id   AF-A0A6N7FLT9-F1
#
_cell.length_a   1.000
_cell.length_b   1.000
_cell.length_c   1.000
_cell.angle_alpha   90.00
_cell.angle_beta   90.00
_cell.angle_gamma   90.00
#
_symmetry.space_group_name_H-M   'P 1'
#
loop_
_entity.id
_entity.type
_entity.pdbx_description
1 polymer ?
#
loop_
_entity_poly.entity_id
_entity_poly.type
_entity_poly.pdbx_seq_one_letter_code
_entity_poly.pdbx_strand_id
1 'polypeptide(L)'
;MADRGGRPRRARAWRLLGRLAVVGLVAFVLVQFVPYGWAHPNPPVIADAPWPTPESAALARAACYDCHSNETEWPFYAYVAPMSWFVRRDVEQGRRELNFSLGERVTDDAAEAVADGSMPPRGYRALHPGARLSDQERDTLVQALTVLEETTEGADGGGDGDAGGDEDHSGRGGGGEDHSGRGR
;
A
#
# COMPACT_ATOMS: atom_id res chain seq x y z
N MET A 1 -14.90 36.29 67.31
CA MET A 1 -15.03 34.93 66.74
C MET A 1 -15.63 35.05 65.36
N ALA A 2 -14.88 34.74 64.30
CA ALA A 2 -15.40 34.70 62.94
C ALA A 2 -14.88 33.43 62.27
N ASP A 3 -15.75 32.42 62.20
CA ASP A 3 -15.56 31.22 61.40
C ASP A 3 -15.59 31.63 59.92
N ARG A 4 -14.41 31.74 59.30
CA ARG A 4 -14.30 31.98 57.86
C ARG A 4 -14.39 30.63 57.17
N GLY A 5 -15.63 30.25 56.86
CA GLY A 5 -15.97 29.06 56.08
C GLY A 5 -15.10 28.92 54.82
N GLY A 6 -14.13 28.02 54.90
CA GLY A 6 -13.32 27.62 53.76
C GLY A 6 -14.22 26.92 52.75
N ARG A 7 -14.47 27.55 51.59
CA ARG A 7 -15.16 26.89 50.47
C ARG A 7 -14.50 25.53 50.25
N PRO A 8 -15.26 24.41 50.25
CA PRO A 8 -14.66 23.08 50.25
C PRO A 8 -13.75 22.97 49.03
N ARG A 9 -12.48 22.59 49.23
CA ARG A 9 -11.45 22.51 48.17
C ARG A 9 -11.95 21.73 46.93
N ARG A 10 -12.87 20.79 47.16
CA ARG A 10 -13.64 20.05 46.16
C ARG A 10 -14.47 20.98 45.24
N ALA A 11 -15.25 21.93 45.74
CA ALA A 11 -16.04 22.84 44.90
C ALA A 11 -15.17 23.72 43.98
N ARG A 12 -13.95 24.09 44.40
CA ARG A 12 -13.01 24.83 43.53
C ARG A 12 -12.38 23.92 42.47
N ALA A 13 -12.04 22.69 42.83
CA ALA A 13 -11.52 21.69 41.88
C ALA A 13 -12.54 21.32 40.79
N TRP A 14 -13.81 21.12 41.16
CA TRP A 14 -14.88 20.80 40.20
C TRP A 14 -15.17 21.96 39.24
N ARG A 15 -15.08 23.21 39.71
CA ARG A 15 -15.18 24.39 38.83
C ARG A 15 -14.01 24.48 37.84
N LEU A 16 -12.79 24.10 38.26
CA LEU A 16 -11.63 24.07 37.37
C LEU A 16 -11.74 22.94 36.34
N LEU A 17 -12.13 21.73 36.77
CA LEU A 17 -12.38 20.60 35.87
C LEU A 17 -13.48 20.92 34.86
N GLY A 18 -14.58 21.55 35.29
CA GLY A 18 -15.64 21.99 34.39
C GLY A 18 -15.15 23.01 33.35
N ARG A 19 -14.31 23.97 33.75
CA ARG A 19 -13.69 24.92 32.80
C ARG A 19 -12.78 24.22 31.80
N LEU A 20 -11.95 23.27 32.24
CA LEU A 20 -11.08 22.51 31.35
C LEU A 20 -11.88 21.66 30.37
N ALA A 21 -12.97 21.03 30.82
CA ALA A 21 -13.87 20.28 29.94
C ALA A 21 -14.54 21.18 28.89
N VAL A 22 -15.00 22.38 29.27
CA VAL A 22 -15.57 23.35 28.34
C VAL A 22 -14.53 23.84 27.33
N VAL A 23 -13.30 24.17 27.79
CA VAL A 23 -12.20 24.56 26.89
C VAL A 23 -11.86 23.45 25.92
N GLY A 24 -11.77 22.20 26.39
CA GLY A 24 -11.53 21.03 25.55
C GLY A 24 -12.64 20.80 24.53
N LEU A 25 -13.90 20.95 24.93
CA LEU A 25 -15.05 20.83 24.03
C LEU A 25 -15.05 21.93 22.95
N VAL A 26 -14.80 23.18 23.34
CA VAL A 26 -14.70 24.30 22.38
C VAL A 26 -13.57 24.05 21.39
N ALA A 27 -12.38 23.63 21.88
CA ALA A 27 -11.27 23.28 21.02
C ALA A 27 -11.61 22.11 20.08
N PHE A 28 -12.29 21.07 20.57
CA PHE A 28 -12.74 19.94 19.77
C PHE A 28 -13.73 20.35 18.67
N VAL A 29 -14.68 21.24 18.97
CA VAL A 29 -15.61 21.79 17.98
C VAL A 29 -14.88 22.64 16.95
N LEU A 30 -13.97 23.50 17.39
CA LEU A 30 -13.18 24.35 16.50
C LEU A 30 -12.30 23.54 15.54
N VAL A 31 -11.68 22.45 16.00
CA VAL A 31 -10.81 21.62 15.14
C VAL A 31 -11.59 20.90 14.04
N GLN A 32 -12.90 20.63 14.22
CA GLN A 32 -13.72 20.05 13.16
C GLN A 32 -13.87 20.99 11.95
N PHE A 33 -13.71 22.31 12.12
CA PHE A 33 -13.82 23.29 11.03
C PHE A 33 -12.59 23.33 10.11
N VAL A 34 -11.53 22.59 10.41
CA VAL A 34 -10.39 22.44 9.50
C VAL A 34 -10.81 21.52 8.35
N PRO A 35 -10.82 21.99 7.09
CA PRO A 35 -11.39 21.24 5.96
C PRO A 35 -10.55 20.03 5.51
N TYR A 36 -9.36 19.85 6.09
CA TYR A 36 -8.53 18.67 5.87
C TYR A 36 -9.29 17.43 6.39
N GLY A 37 -9.39 16.37 5.60
CA GLY A 37 -10.04 15.11 5.98
C GLY A 37 -11.57 15.13 5.91
N TRP A 38 -12.21 16.10 5.24
CA TRP A 38 -13.67 16.07 5.05
C TRP A 38 -14.12 15.20 3.87
N ALA A 39 -13.32 15.20 2.81
CA ALA A 39 -13.60 14.47 1.58
C ALA A 39 -12.83 13.15 1.57
N HIS A 40 -13.54 12.09 1.19
CA HIS A 40 -13.07 10.72 1.11
C HIS A 40 -13.43 10.09 -0.25
N PRO A 41 -12.93 10.65 -1.37
CA PRO A 41 -13.27 10.15 -2.68
C PRO A 41 -12.55 8.82 -2.97
N ASN A 42 -13.29 7.95 -3.63
CA ASN A 42 -12.76 6.78 -4.32
C ASN A 42 -12.70 7.11 -5.81
N PRO A 43 -11.50 7.23 -6.40
CA PRO A 43 -11.35 7.37 -7.85
C PRO A 43 -11.93 6.14 -8.58
N PRO A 44 -12.09 6.17 -9.91
CA PRO A 44 -12.52 5.00 -10.65
C PRO A 44 -11.47 3.86 -10.55
N VAL A 45 -11.95 2.63 -10.54
CA VAL A 45 -11.11 1.44 -10.72
C VAL A 45 -10.80 1.30 -12.21
N ILE A 46 -9.51 1.24 -12.56
CA ILE A 46 -9.04 1.12 -13.94
C ILE A 46 -8.81 -0.35 -14.28
N ALA A 47 -8.15 -1.09 -13.39
CA ALA A 47 -7.93 -2.52 -13.48
C ALA A 47 -7.76 -3.10 -12.07
N ASP A 48 -8.32 -4.27 -11.82
CA ASP A 48 -8.11 -5.00 -10.56
C ASP A 48 -6.83 -5.81 -10.64
N ALA A 49 -6.20 -6.07 -9.50
CA ALA A 49 -5.00 -6.89 -9.42
C ALA A 49 -5.32 -8.35 -9.78
N PRO A 50 -4.48 -9.03 -10.60
CA PRO A 50 -4.76 -10.37 -11.10
C PRO A 50 -4.44 -11.45 -10.05
N TRP A 51 -5.14 -11.42 -8.91
CA TRP A 51 -4.92 -12.35 -7.80
C TRP A 51 -4.99 -13.82 -8.26
N PRO A 52 -4.02 -14.68 -7.87
CA PRO A 52 -3.95 -16.06 -8.36
C PRO A 52 -5.16 -16.92 -7.99
N THR A 53 -5.79 -16.64 -6.85
CA THR A 53 -6.94 -17.41 -6.33
C THR A 53 -8.02 -16.50 -5.75
N PRO A 54 -9.29 -16.95 -5.68
CA PRO A 54 -10.34 -16.22 -4.97
C PRO A 54 -10.03 -16.00 -3.48
N GLU A 55 -9.30 -16.93 -2.86
CA GLU A 55 -8.91 -16.85 -1.45
C GLU A 55 -7.91 -15.70 -1.23
N SER A 56 -6.82 -15.65 -2.00
CA SER A 56 -5.85 -14.57 -1.93
C SER A 56 -6.49 -13.21 -2.25
N ALA A 57 -7.43 -13.19 -3.20
CA ALA A 57 -8.18 -12.00 -3.56
C ALA A 57 -9.07 -11.49 -2.42
N ALA A 58 -9.67 -12.39 -1.64
CA ALA A 58 -10.48 -12.05 -0.46
C ALA A 58 -9.60 -11.56 0.70
N LEU A 59 -8.47 -12.22 0.95
CA LEU A 59 -7.50 -11.81 1.97
C LEU A 59 -6.94 -10.42 1.67
N ALA A 60 -6.55 -10.16 0.42
CA ALA A 60 -6.05 -8.87 0.00
C ALA A 60 -7.09 -7.75 0.17
N ARG A 61 -8.36 -8.01 -0.16
CA ARG A 61 -9.44 -7.05 0.05
C ARG A 61 -9.61 -6.70 1.52
N ALA A 62 -9.57 -7.71 2.41
CA ALA A 62 -9.71 -7.50 3.84
C ALA A 62 -8.49 -6.82 4.49
N ALA A 63 -7.29 -7.06 3.97
CA ALA A 63 -6.03 -6.63 4.60
C ALA A 63 -5.40 -5.38 3.98
N CYS A 64 -5.61 -5.14 2.68
CA CYS A 64 -4.82 -4.19 1.90
C CYS A 64 -5.66 -3.12 1.20
N TYR A 65 -6.85 -3.46 0.70
CA TYR A 65 -7.59 -2.59 -0.24
C TYR A 65 -8.02 -1.26 0.39
N ASP A 66 -8.26 -1.21 1.70
CA ASP A 66 -8.60 0.06 2.37
C ASP A 66 -7.51 1.13 2.22
N CYS A 67 -6.24 0.74 2.11
CA CYS A 67 -5.12 1.69 1.94
C CYS A 67 -4.53 1.68 0.52
N HIS A 68 -4.55 0.54 -0.17
CA HIS A 68 -3.85 0.32 -1.44
C HIS A 68 -4.80 0.08 -2.62
N SER A 69 -6.01 0.64 -2.59
CA SER A 69 -6.96 0.56 -3.71
C SER A 69 -7.78 1.84 -3.85
N ASN A 70 -8.45 2.00 -4.99
CA ASN A 70 -9.50 3.00 -5.17
C ASN A 70 -10.86 2.54 -4.60
N GLU A 71 -10.90 1.42 -3.88
CA GLU A 71 -12.11 0.83 -3.31
C GLU A 71 -12.17 0.95 -1.78
N THR A 72 -11.45 1.92 -1.21
CA THR A 72 -11.38 2.12 0.25
C THR A 72 -12.75 2.20 0.92
N GLU A 73 -12.97 1.37 1.94
CA GLU A 73 -14.13 1.49 2.83
C GLU A 73 -13.81 2.49 3.94
N TRP A 74 -14.28 3.72 3.79
CA TRP A 74 -13.98 4.79 4.75
C TRP A 74 -14.72 4.60 6.08
N PRO A 75 -14.01 4.35 7.21
CA PRO A 75 -14.66 4.13 8.49
C PRO A 75 -15.23 5.42 9.06
N PHE A 76 -16.21 5.35 9.97
CA PHE A 76 -16.87 6.54 10.53
C PHE A 76 -15.89 7.54 11.18
N TYR A 77 -14.79 7.06 11.77
CA TYR A 77 -13.79 7.93 12.40
C TYR A 77 -12.90 8.64 11.37
N ALA A 78 -12.93 8.24 10.09
CA ALA A 78 -12.35 9.00 9.00
C ALA A 78 -13.05 10.35 8.81
N TYR A 79 -14.24 10.57 9.38
CA TYR A 79 -14.99 11.83 9.23
C TYR A 79 -14.86 12.78 10.43
N VAL A 80 -14.09 12.40 11.46
CA VAL A 80 -13.97 13.17 12.71
C VAL A 80 -12.53 13.61 12.92
N ALA A 81 -12.28 14.92 13.02
CA ALA A 81 -10.95 15.44 13.28
C ALA A 81 -10.50 15.14 14.73
N PRO A 82 -9.21 14.90 14.96
CA PRO A 82 -8.11 14.87 13.97
C PRO A 82 -7.93 13.51 13.28
N MET A 83 -8.72 12.49 13.63
CA MET A 83 -8.57 11.13 13.07
C MET A 83 -8.75 11.10 11.56
N SER A 84 -9.69 11.89 11.04
CA SER A 84 -9.88 12.09 9.60
C SER A 84 -8.61 12.47 8.85
N TRP A 85 -7.71 13.21 9.50
CA TRP A 85 -6.49 13.68 8.87
C TRP A 85 -5.49 12.54 8.71
N PHE A 86 -5.34 11.72 9.74
CA PHE A 86 -4.44 10.57 9.71
C PHE A 86 -4.92 9.54 8.70
N VAL A 87 -6.19 9.14 8.76
CA VAL A 87 -6.75 8.15 7.83
C VAL A 87 -6.59 8.61 6.38
N ARG A 88 -6.92 9.88 6.08
CA ARG A 88 -6.76 10.41 4.74
C ARG A 88 -5.29 10.38 4.28
N ARG A 89 -4.37 10.83 5.14
CA ARG A 89 -2.94 10.83 4.83
C ARG A 89 -2.45 9.41 4.55
N ASP A 90 -2.84 8.44 5.37
CA ASP A 90 -2.38 7.06 5.28
C ASP A 90 -2.90 6.39 4.00
N VAL A 91 -4.18 6.60 3.64
CA VAL A 91 -4.75 6.11 2.37
C VAL A 91 -4.10 6.78 1.16
N GLU A 92 -3.91 8.10 1.21
CA GLU A 92 -3.22 8.83 0.13
C GLU A 92 -1.77 8.36 -0.04
N GLN A 93 -1.08 8.02 1.06
CA GLN A 93 0.28 7.49 1.01
C GLN A 93 0.30 6.05 0.50
N GLY A 94 -0.55 5.17 1.03
CA GLY A 94 -0.65 3.78 0.59
C GLY A 94 -0.89 3.68 -0.92
N ARG A 95 -1.88 4.42 -1.45
CA ARG A 95 -2.17 4.49 -2.89
C ARG A 95 -1.03 5.03 -3.75
N ARG A 96 -0.11 5.84 -3.20
CA ARG A 96 1.07 6.33 -3.94
C ARG A 96 2.20 5.32 -4.00
N GLU A 97 2.29 4.46 -2.99
CA GLU A 97 3.30 3.41 -2.92
C GLU A 97 2.84 2.16 -3.69
N LEU A 98 1.55 1.83 -3.63
CA LEU A 98 0.94 0.71 -4.35
C LEU A 98 -0.58 0.90 -4.48
N ASN A 99 -1.13 0.72 -5.68
CA ASN A 99 -2.58 0.77 -5.91
C ASN A 99 -3.10 -0.39 -6.80
N PHE A 100 -3.77 -1.35 -6.16
CA PHE A 100 -4.37 -2.52 -6.80
C PHE A 100 -5.51 -2.20 -7.77
N SER A 101 -6.05 -0.97 -7.78
CA SER A 101 -7.10 -0.55 -8.71
C SER A 101 -6.58 0.11 -9.99
N LEU A 102 -5.26 0.21 -10.17
CA LEU A 102 -4.64 0.87 -11.32
C LEU A 102 -3.98 -0.10 -12.30
N GLY A 103 -3.96 -1.41 -12.01
CA GLY A 103 -3.16 -2.38 -12.77
C GLY A 103 -1.65 -2.10 -12.68
N GLU A 104 -1.23 -1.41 -11.62
CA GLU A 104 0.16 -1.12 -11.34
C GLU A 104 0.93 -2.39 -10.95
N ARG A 105 2.23 -2.35 -11.19
CA ARG A 105 3.15 -3.42 -10.85
C ARG A 105 3.31 -3.52 -9.34
N VAL A 106 3.18 -4.73 -8.81
CA VAL A 106 3.49 -5.05 -7.41
C VAL A 106 5.01 -5.16 -7.28
N THR A 107 5.59 -4.47 -6.30
CA THR A 107 7.02 -4.55 -5.98
C THR A 107 7.27 -5.61 -4.91
N ASP A 108 8.50 -6.10 -4.85
CA ASP A 108 9.02 -7.05 -3.85
C ASP A 108 8.79 -6.62 -2.40
N ASP A 109 8.76 -5.30 -2.17
CA ASP A 109 8.45 -4.71 -0.86
C ASP A 109 7.09 -5.17 -0.28
N ALA A 110 6.10 -5.50 -1.12
CA ALA A 110 4.76 -5.84 -0.67
C ALA A 110 4.73 -7.21 0.02
N ALA A 111 5.33 -8.24 -0.60
CA ALA A 111 5.42 -9.58 -0.01
C ALA A 111 6.26 -9.55 1.27
N GLU A 112 7.38 -8.83 1.29
CA GLU A 112 8.25 -8.71 2.47
C GLU A 112 7.53 -8.03 3.64
N ALA A 113 6.80 -6.93 3.39
CA ALA A 113 6.06 -6.21 4.42
C ALA A 113 4.92 -7.05 5.04
N VAL A 114 4.31 -7.95 4.27
CA VAL A 114 3.32 -8.90 4.83
C VAL A 114 4.02 -10.00 5.62
N ALA A 115 5.14 -10.53 5.10
CA ALA A 115 5.89 -11.61 5.75
C ALA A 115 6.43 -11.19 7.13
N ASP A 116 7.04 -10.01 7.24
CA ASP A 116 7.60 -9.47 8.49
C ASP A 116 6.51 -8.99 9.47
N GLY A 117 5.27 -8.83 8.99
CA GLY A 117 4.09 -8.43 9.76
C GLY A 117 4.01 -6.92 10.03
N SER A 118 4.78 -6.11 9.31
CA SER A 118 4.64 -4.66 9.25
C SER A 118 3.32 -4.26 8.57
N MET A 119 2.88 -5.03 7.58
CA MET A 119 1.58 -4.92 6.92
C MET A 119 0.66 -6.12 7.25
N PRO A 120 -0.63 -5.89 7.58
CA PRO A 120 -1.22 -4.60 7.91
C PRO A 120 -0.70 -4.07 9.27
N PRO A 121 -0.59 -2.73 9.46
CA PRO A 121 -0.04 -2.16 10.68
C PRO A 121 -0.82 -2.58 11.93
N ARG A 122 -0.12 -2.74 13.07
CA ARG A 122 -0.75 -3.20 14.33
C ARG A 122 -1.91 -2.31 14.77
N GLY A 123 -1.79 -0.98 14.61
CA GLY A 123 -2.85 -0.04 14.93
C GLY A 123 -4.09 -0.23 14.06
N TYR A 124 -3.88 -0.52 12.76
CA TYR A 124 -4.95 -0.84 11.83
C TYR A 124 -5.69 -2.11 12.25
N ARG A 125 -4.95 -3.19 12.52
CA ARG A 125 -5.50 -4.49 12.99
C ARG A 125 -6.23 -4.40 14.34
N ALA A 126 -5.93 -3.42 15.17
CA ALA A 126 -6.63 -3.21 16.43
C ALA A 126 -8.08 -2.76 16.19
N LEU A 127 -8.29 -1.91 15.17
CA LEU A 127 -9.60 -1.35 14.80
C LEU A 127 -10.32 -2.17 13.72
N HIS A 128 -9.57 -2.96 12.93
CA HIS A 128 -10.09 -3.83 11.88
C HIS A 128 -9.70 -5.29 12.15
N PRO A 129 -10.48 -6.03 12.94
CA PRO A 129 -10.22 -7.44 13.19
C PRO A 129 -10.23 -8.29 11.91
N GLY A 130 -10.99 -7.90 10.89
CA GLY A 130 -11.03 -8.58 9.60
C GLY A 130 -9.72 -8.51 8.80
N ALA A 131 -8.86 -7.54 9.10
CA ALA A 131 -7.53 -7.41 8.50
C ALA A 131 -6.45 -8.23 9.22
N ARG A 132 -6.82 -9.01 10.25
CA ARG A 132 -5.88 -9.86 10.98
C ARG A 132 -5.69 -11.17 10.24
N LEU A 133 -4.52 -11.33 9.65
CA LEU A 133 -4.10 -12.57 9.04
C LEU A 133 -3.62 -13.55 10.11
N SER A 134 -4.15 -14.77 10.08
CA SER A 134 -3.51 -15.94 10.68
C SER A 134 -2.19 -16.25 9.97
N ASP A 135 -1.38 -17.14 10.53
CA ASP A 135 -0.11 -17.52 9.92
C ASP A 135 -0.33 -18.17 8.54
N GLN A 136 -1.37 -19.01 8.41
CA GLN A 136 -1.73 -19.62 7.13
C GLN A 136 -2.21 -18.58 6.11
N GLU A 137 -3.10 -17.66 6.50
CA GLU A 137 -3.58 -16.60 5.60
C GLU A 137 -2.44 -15.66 5.18
N ARG A 138 -1.50 -15.39 6.08
CA ARG A 138 -0.30 -14.61 5.76
C ARG A 138 0.55 -15.34 4.71
N ASP A 139 0.83 -16.61 4.90
CA ASP A 139 1.61 -17.41 3.94
C ASP A 139 0.92 -17.47 2.57
N THR A 140 -0.41 -17.62 2.54
CA THR A 140 -1.20 -17.55 1.30
C THR A 140 -1.08 -16.19 0.62
N LEU A 141 -1.18 -15.09 1.38
CA LEU A 141 -1.11 -13.74 0.82
C LEU A 141 0.30 -13.39 0.34
N VAL A 142 1.35 -13.79 1.06
CA VAL A 142 2.75 -13.60 0.64
C VAL A 142 3.02 -14.32 -0.67
N GLN A 143 2.63 -15.60 -0.79
CA GLN A 143 2.79 -16.35 -2.03
C GLN A 143 2.03 -15.70 -3.19
N ALA A 144 0.83 -15.19 -2.94
CA ALA A 144 0.05 -14.51 -3.96
C ALA A 144 0.70 -13.20 -4.43
N LEU A 145 1.27 -12.41 -3.51
CA LEU A 145 2.01 -11.19 -3.84
C LEU A 145 3.26 -11.49 -4.66
N THR A 146 4.04 -12.51 -4.31
CA THR A 146 5.21 -12.95 -5.10
C THR A 146 4.84 -13.35 -6.53
N VAL A 147 3.72 -14.05 -6.73
CA VAL A 147 3.25 -14.38 -8.09
C VAL A 147 2.85 -13.13 -8.88
N LEU A 148 2.25 -12.12 -8.22
CA LEU A 148 1.92 -10.84 -8.84
C LEU A 148 3.17 -10.06 -9.25
N GLU A 149 4.23 -10.11 -8.44
CA GLU A 149 5.53 -9.52 -8.77
C GLU A 149 6.11 -10.15 -10.04
N GLU A 150 6.22 -11.48 -10.08
CA GLU A 150 6.78 -12.23 -11.22
C GLU A 150 5.98 -12.04 -12.53
N THR A 151 4.65 -12.01 -12.45
CA THR A 151 3.80 -11.81 -13.65
C THR A 151 3.99 -10.43 -14.27
N THR A 152 4.39 -9.45 -13.48
CA THR A 152 4.74 -8.11 -14.00
C THR A 152 6.19 -7.98 -14.47
N GLU A 153 7.07 -8.95 -14.15
CA GLU A 153 8.43 -9.06 -14.70
C GLU A 153 8.45 -9.73 -16.07
N GLY A 154 7.66 -10.79 -16.23
CA GLY A 154 7.56 -11.52 -17.49
C GLY A 154 6.96 -10.73 -18.65
N ALA A 155 6.26 -9.62 -18.38
CA ALA A 155 5.68 -8.76 -19.40
C ALA A 155 6.71 -7.83 -20.07
N ASP A 156 7.80 -7.49 -19.37
CA ASP A 156 8.84 -6.56 -19.85
C ASP A 156 10.16 -7.26 -20.21
N GLY A 157 10.32 -8.55 -19.89
CA GLY A 157 11.55 -9.35 -20.12
C GLY A 157 11.75 -9.91 -21.53
N GLY A 158 11.05 -9.39 -22.55
CA GLY A 158 11.17 -9.81 -23.94
C GLY A 158 12.23 -9.02 -24.72
N GLY A 159 13.49 -9.02 -24.30
CA GLY A 159 14.49 -8.20 -25.01
C GLY A 159 15.91 -8.21 -24.49
N ASP A 160 16.52 -9.38 -24.26
CA ASP A 160 17.99 -9.50 -24.30
C ASP A 160 18.35 -10.73 -25.12
N GLY A 161 18.28 -10.56 -26.44
CA GLY A 161 18.94 -11.44 -27.38
C GLY A 161 20.44 -11.16 -27.32
N ASP A 162 21.17 -11.92 -26.49
CA ASP A 162 22.61 -12.09 -26.63
C ASP A 162 22.88 -12.92 -27.89
N ALA A 163 22.73 -12.27 -29.05
CA ALA A 163 23.34 -12.70 -30.29
C ALA A 163 24.74 -12.10 -30.32
N GLY A 164 25.69 -12.82 -29.71
CA GLY A 164 27.12 -12.62 -29.94
C GLY A 164 27.39 -12.67 -31.45
N GLY A 165 27.64 -11.49 -32.02
CA GLY A 165 28.02 -11.33 -33.41
C GLY A 165 29.50 -11.62 -33.59
N ASP A 166 29.81 -12.74 -34.24
CA ASP A 166 31.09 -12.96 -34.90
C ASP A 166 30.96 -12.51 -36.36
N GLU A 167 31.20 -11.21 -36.58
CA GLU A 167 31.39 -10.65 -37.92
C GLU A 167 32.82 -10.95 -38.38
N ASP A 168 32.98 -11.95 -39.26
CA ASP A 168 34.20 -12.11 -40.05
C ASP A 168 33.86 -11.93 -41.53
N HIS A 169 34.00 -10.70 -42.01
CA HIS A 169 33.89 -10.33 -43.41
C HIS A 169 35.27 -9.99 -43.96
N SER A 170 35.84 -10.91 -44.76
CA SER A 170 36.74 -10.50 -45.83
C SER A 170 36.70 -11.46 -47.03
N GLY A 171 36.49 -10.90 -48.22
CA GLY A 171 37.20 -11.34 -49.43
C GLY A 171 36.49 -12.32 -50.38
N ARG A 172 35.64 -11.79 -51.26
CA ARG A 172 35.14 -12.46 -52.47
C ARG A 172 36.12 -12.30 -53.64
N GLY A 173 36.33 -13.38 -54.40
CA GLY A 173 36.91 -13.39 -55.76
C GLY A 173 37.70 -14.69 -55.99
N GLY A 174 37.51 -15.52 -57.00
CA GLY A 174 36.82 -15.40 -58.28
C GLY A 174 37.70 -16.05 -59.35
N GLY A 175 37.29 -17.21 -59.88
CA GLY A 175 37.72 -17.76 -61.18
C GLY A 175 38.93 -18.71 -61.19
N GLY A 176 38.79 -19.81 -61.93
CA GLY A 176 39.93 -20.58 -62.45
C GLY A 176 39.76 -22.10 -62.37
N GLU A 177 39.04 -22.68 -63.33
CA GLU A 177 39.17 -24.09 -63.70
C GLU A 177 40.44 -24.27 -64.54
N ASP A 178 41.37 -25.15 -64.15
CA ASP A 178 42.18 -25.88 -65.12
C ASP A 178 42.59 -27.29 -64.65
N HIS A 179 42.29 -28.23 -65.54
CA HIS A 179 42.70 -29.62 -65.49
C HIS A 179 44.09 -29.77 -66.14
N SER A 180 45.09 -30.20 -65.37
CA SER A 180 46.26 -30.99 -65.81
C SER A 180 47.11 -31.24 -64.55
N GLY A 181 47.76 -32.36 -64.27
CA GLY A 181 48.16 -33.52 -65.03
C GLY A 181 49.46 -34.01 -64.38
N ARG A 182 49.50 -35.28 -63.96
CA ARG A 182 50.69 -36.15 -63.77
C ARG A 182 52.00 -35.52 -63.24
N GLY A 183 52.49 -36.12 -62.14
CA GLY A 183 53.72 -36.91 -62.24
C GLY A 183 54.82 -36.66 -61.20
N ARG A 184 55.14 -37.76 -60.52
CA ARG A 184 56.38 -38.12 -59.81
C ARG A 184 56.56 -37.61 -58.38
#